data_AF-A0AAV1ICL6-F1
#
_entry.id   AF-A0AAV1ICL6-F1
#
_cell.length_a   1.000
_cell.length_b   1.000
_cell.length_c   1.000
_cell.angle_alpha   90.00
_cell.angle_beta   90.00
_cell.angle_gamma   90.00
#
_symmetry.space_group_name_H-M   'P 1'
#
loop_
_entity.id
_entity.type
_entity.pdbx_description
1 polymer ?
#
loop_
_entity_poly.entity_id
_entity_poly.type
_entity_poly.pdbx_seq_one_letter_code
_entity_poly.pdbx_strand_id
1 'polypeptide(L)'
;MAPARVLRPLLLLILCSTLVLQSHGGGIIIKGGTVVSADSSHLADVLIEDGLVQAVGLSLKGDSSTRIIDAKGKLVMPGGIDPHTHLDAPMMNSISSDDFFSGQGAALAGGTTMVIDFALPVDGDIAKGFKRYQEVTKRSVMDYGLHMAVTTWNEKVSSDMQKLTKQGINSFKFFLAYKGAMAVTDEQLLNGLRRAKELGALPMIHCENAEALIDAQQRTFDAGFTGPEGHYISRPAVLEDEGTARALYLAQYVNTPIYIVHVMSKGAASLIADAKLRGQRVIGETIASGIAAVEGKIWDPDFKEAAKYVMSPPIRSPEHQEGLKAAVAGGVLDIVATDHCPWNSTQKRAGIHDFRAIPNGVNGIEERMHITWDTLVKPGVITPSDFVRITSTNVAKAFNLYPKKGVIAAGSDADIIIMDPTAKHTISASTHHSRIDTNIYEGREITGQVEMTISQGNVVWEKGELNVKEGAGRFIKLPTGGELFDGLAEQDAAAIAKAFPYGVPGQPVKRDLREAGSKDEL
;
A
#
# COMPACT_ATOMS: atom_id res chain seq x y z
N MET A 1 -13.92 -50.52 -70.08
CA MET A 1 -14.88 -49.91 -69.14
C MET A 1 -14.19 -49.68 -67.81
N ALA A 2 -13.81 -48.43 -67.53
CA ALA A 2 -13.44 -47.89 -66.22
C ALA A 2 -13.39 -46.35 -66.38
N PRO A 3 -14.24 -45.55 -65.72
CA PRO A 3 -14.27 -44.11 -65.96
C PRO A 3 -13.49 -43.29 -64.91
N ALA A 4 -12.78 -42.32 -65.47
CA ALA A 4 -12.56 -40.93 -65.04
C ALA A 4 -12.63 -40.56 -63.54
N ARG A 5 -11.51 -40.04 -63.04
CA ARG A 5 -11.39 -39.24 -61.81
C ARG A 5 -12.08 -37.88 -62.01
N VAL A 6 -13.03 -37.54 -61.13
CA VAL A 6 -13.65 -36.21 -61.03
C VAL A 6 -13.02 -35.47 -59.85
N LEU A 7 -12.39 -34.31 -60.13
CA LEU A 7 -12.05 -33.30 -59.13
C LEU A 7 -13.35 -32.68 -58.57
N ARG A 8 -13.49 -32.62 -57.25
CA ARG A 8 -14.49 -31.79 -56.56
C ARG A 8 -13.85 -30.48 -56.12
N PRO A 9 -14.50 -29.32 -56.28
CA PRO A 9 -14.00 -28.04 -55.78
C PRO A 9 -14.23 -27.95 -54.27
N LEU A 10 -13.19 -27.51 -53.54
CA LEU A 10 -13.26 -27.15 -52.13
C LEU A 10 -14.01 -25.82 -52.03
N LEU A 11 -15.23 -25.83 -51.51
CA LEU A 11 -15.97 -24.61 -51.17
C LEU A 11 -15.38 -24.08 -49.85
N LEU A 12 -14.59 -23.01 -49.95
CA LEU A 12 -14.05 -22.30 -48.79
C LEU A 12 -15.20 -21.54 -48.13
N LEU A 13 -15.78 -22.08 -47.05
CA LEU A 13 -16.70 -21.33 -46.19
C LEU A 13 -15.88 -20.26 -45.45
N ILE A 14 -15.96 -19.03 -45.94
CA ILE A 14 -15.54 -17.85 -45.18
C ILE A 14 -16.56 -17.71 -44.05
N LEU A 15 -16.21 -18.18 -42.85
CA LEU A 15 -16.89 -17.76 -41.64
C LEU A 15 -16.63 -16.26 -41.47
N CYS A 16 -17.60 -15.47 -41.93
CA CYS A 16 -17.74 -14.07 -41.54
C CYS A 16 -18.07 -14.08 -40.05
N SER A 17 -17.03 -14.09 -39.20
CA SER A 17 -17.17 -13.75 -37.79
C SER A 17 -17.68 -12.32 -37.76
N THR A 18 -18.95 -12.16 -37.40
CA THR A 18 -19.52 -10.90 -36.96
C THR A 18 -18.62 -10.37 -35.86
N LEU A 19 -17.72 -9.43 -36.21
CA LEU A 19 -17.18 -8.47 -35.27
C LEU A 19 -18.42 -7.85 -34.62
N VAL A 20 -18.65 -8.21 -33.37
CA VAL A 20 -19.38 -7.33 -32.48
C VAL A 20 -18.51 -6.08 -32.44
N LEU A 21 -18.87 -5.07 -33.24
CA LEU A 21 -18.45 -3.70 -32.94
C LEU A 21 -18.97 -3.43 -31.54
N GLN A 22 -18.11 -3.63 -30.53
CA GLN A 22 -18.24 -2.86 -29.32
C GLN A 22 -18.23 -1.41 -29.78
N SER A 23 -19.33 -0.71 -29.51
CA SER A 23 -19.39 0.73 -29.66
C SER A 23 -18.14 1.30 -29.00
N HIS A 24 -17.25 1.90 -29.80
CA HIS A 24 -16.14 2.68 -29.27
C HIS A 24 -16.82 3.81 -28.49
N GLY A 25 -16.85 3.70 -27.16
CA GLY A 25 -17.21 4.82 -26.32
C GLY A 25 -16.20 5.92 -26.65
N GLY A 26 -16.68 7.09 -27.05
CA GLY A 26 -15.80 8.18 -27.49
C GLY A 26 -14.70 8.47 -26.45
N GLY A 27 -13.50 8.78 -26.93
CA GLY A 27 -12.34 9.05 -26.07
C GLY A 27 -12.56 10.25 -25.13
N ILE A 28 -11.67 10.41 -24.15
CA ILE A 28 -11.64 11.58 -23.26
C ILE A 28 -10.38 12.38 -23.56
N ILE A 29 -10.51 13.71 -23.65
CA ILE A 29 -9.36 14.61 -23.59
C ILE A 29 -9.49 15.51 -22.38
N ILE A 30 -8.51 15.44 -21.48
CA ILE A 30 -8.31 16.40 -20.40
C ILE A 30 -7.49 17.55 -20.97
N LYS A 31 -7.99 18.79 -20.91
CA LYS A 31 -7.37 19.96 -21.56
C LYS A 31 -6.90 21.02 -20.59
N GLY A 32 -5.73 21.60 -20.88
CA GLY A 32 -5.23 22.82 -20.23
C GLY A 32 -4.79 22.67 -18.77
N GLY A 33 -4.68 21.44 -18.26
CA GLY A 33 -4.22 21.15 -16.91
C GLY A 33 -2.71 21.07 -16.79
N THR A 34 -2.21 21.13 -15.55
CA THR A 34 -0.80 20.84 -15.26
C THR A 34 -0.67 19.36 -14.96
N VAL A 35 -0.05 18.60 -15.87
CA VAL A 35 0.26 17.19 -15.66
C VAL A 35 1.44 17.10 -14.69
N VAL A 36 1.25 16.40 -13.58
CA VAL A 36 2.28 16.20 -12.54
C VAL A 36 2.70 14.74 -12.51
N SER A 37 3.99 14.51 -12.64
CA SER A 37 4.66 13.22 -12.44
C SER A 37 5.56 13.29 -11.21
N ALA A 38 6.10 12.14 -10.79
CA ALA A 38 6.98 12.04 -9.62
C ALA A 38 8.28 12.88 -9.71
N ASP A 39 8.65 13.34 -10.91
CA ASP A 39 9.90 14.04 -11.20
C ASP A 39 9.73 15.39 -11.90
N SER A 40 8.51 15.71 -12.35
CA SER A 40 8.26 16.88 -13.21
C SER A 40 6.81 17.34 -13.17
N SER A 41 6.58 18.60 -13.55
CA SER A 41 5.26 19.15 -13.81
C SER A 41 5.29 20.04 -15.04
N HIS A 42 4.27 19.93 -15.91
CA HIS A 42 4.20 20.71 -17.14
C HIS A 42 2.75 20.85 -17.62
N LEU A 43 2.47 21.92 -18.37
CA LEU A 43 1.19 22.12 -19.03
C LEU A 43 1.04 21.11 -20.17
N ALA A 44 -0.03 20.32 -20.16
CA ALA A 44 -0.34 19.38 -21.23
C ALA A 44 -1.83 18.99 -21.23
N ASP A 45 -2.30 18.57 -22.40
CA ASP A 45 -3.53 17.82 -22.56
C ASP A 45 -3.22 16.31 -22.46
N VAL A 46 -4.21 15.51 -22.07
CA VAL A 46 -4.11 14.04 -21.98
C VAL A 46 -5.24 13.42 -22.77
N LEU A 47 -4.91 12.60 -23.78
CA LEU A 47 -5.87 11.80 -24.54
C LEU A 47 -5.99 10.39 -23.93
N ILE A 48 -7.21 9.96 -23.70
CA ILE A 48 -7.58 8.67 -23.12
C ILE A 48 -8.51 7.95 -24.09
N GLU A 49 -8.15 6.73 -24.48
CA GLU A 49 -8.97 5.85 -25.31
C GLU A 49 -8.77 4.41 -24.86
N ASP A 50 -9.85 3.62 -24.87
CA ASP A 50 -9.83 2.19 -24.53
C ASP A 50 -9.21 1.88 -23.16
N GLY A 51 -9.40 2.78 -22.19
CA GLY A 51 -8.89 2.61 -20.83
C GLY A 51 -7.40 2.93 -20.65
N LEU A 52 -6.74 3.45 -21.68
CA LEU A 52 -5.31 3.78 -21.67
C LEU A 52 -5.08 5.26 -21.98
N VAL A 53 -3.97 5.79 -21.48
CA VAL A 53 -3.43 7.08 -21.94
C VAL A 53 -2.81 6.85 -23.31
N GLN A 54 -3.30 7.54 -24.33
CA GLN A 54 -2.80 7.43 -25.71
C GLN A 54 -1.72 8.48 -26.01
N ALA A 55 -1.90 9.70 -25.50
CA ALA A 55 -0.97 10.79 -25.73
C ALA A 55 -1.01 11.80 -24.59
N VAL A 56 0.15 12.42 -24.34
CA VAL A 56 0.32 13.57 -23.46
C VAL A 56 1.04 14.64 -24.27
N GLY A 57 0.45 15.83 -24.38
CA GLY A 57 1.02 16.89 -25.20
C GLY A 57 0.13 18.11 -25.32
N LEU A 58 0.59 19.14 -26.02
CA LEU A 58 -0.17 20.38 -26.18
C LEU A 58 -1.17 20.29 -27.33
N SER A 59 -2.35 20.91 -27.16
CA SER A 59 -3.33 21.13 -28.23
C SER A 59 -3.82 19.83 -28.89
N LEU A 60 -4.05 18.78 -28.09
CA LEU A 60 -4.56 17.52 -28.59
C LEU A 60 -5.97 17.71 -29.17
N LYS A 61 -6.29 16.94 -30.21
CA LYS A 61 -7.58 17.00 -30.92
C LYS A 61 -8.28 15.66 -30.81
N GLY A 62 -9.56 15.70 -30.50
CA GLY A 62 -10.46 14.56 -30.58
C GLY A 62 -11.41 14.71 -31.76
N ASP A 63 -12.13 13.65 -32.06
CA ASP A 63 -13.23 13.69 -33.00
C ASP A 63 -14.51 14.26 -32.35
N SER A 64 -15.62 14.25 -33.09
CA SER A 64 -16.92 14.74 -32.57
C SER A 64 -17.51 13.89 -31.44
N SER A 65 -17.00 12.68 -31.22
CA SER A 65 -17.46 11.77 -30.16
C SER A 65 -16.64 11.92 -28.87
N THR A 66 -15.50 12.62 -28.94
CA THR A 66 -14.57 12.77 -27.82
C THR A 66 -15.11 13.73 -26.77
N ARG A 67 -15.18 13.28 -25.52
CA ARG A 67 -15.52 14.12 -24.37
C ARG A 67 -14.33 15.00 -24.00
N ILE A 68 -14.55 16.31 -23.98
CA ILE A 68 -13.55 17.28 -23.52
C ILE A 68 -13.79 17.62 -22.05
N ILE A 69 -12.74 17.55 -21.24
CA ILE A 69 -12.74 17.90 -19.81
C ILE A 69 -11.78 19.07 -19.63
N ASP A 70 -12.28 20.21 -19.14
CA ASP A 70 -11.46 21.39 -18.85
C ASP A 70 -10.78 21.23 -17.48
N ALA A 71 -9.44 21.23 -17.48
CA ALA A 71 -8.60 21.14 -16.30
C ALA A 71 -7.76 22.41 -16.09
N LYS A 72 -8.14 23.54 -16.71
CA LYS A 72 -7.39 24.79 -16.57
C LYS A 72 -7.25 25.21 -15.10
N GLY A 73 -6.01 25.45 -14.68
CA GLY A 73 -5.68 25.82 -13.30
C GLY A 73 -5.74 24.65 -12.31
N LYS A 74 -6.03 23.44 -12.78
CA LYS A 74 -6.07 22.21 -11.99
C LYS A 74 -4.81 21.37 -12.22
N LEU A 75 -4.58 20.44 -11.32
CA LEU A 75 -3.52 19.44 -11.42
C LEU A 75 -4.10 18.14 -11.95
N VAL A 76 -3.42 17.55 -12.94
CA VAL A 76 -3.76 16.27 -13.55
C VAL A 76 -2.69 15.28 -13.12
N MET A 77 -3.05 14.32 -12.28
CA MET A 77 -2.09 13.44 -11.61
C MET A 77 -2.50 11.97 -11.80
N PRO A 78 -1.56 11.01 -11.72
CA PRO A 78 -1.93 9.61 -11.58
C PRO A 78 -2.87 9.46 -10.40
N GLY A 79 -3.89 8.61 -10.55
CA GLY A 79 -4.73 8.22 -9.43
C GLY A 79 -3.88 7.57 -8.33
N GLY A 80 -4.24 7.86 -7.09
CA GLY A 80 -3.54 7.33 -5.93
C GLY A 80 -3.59 5.79 -5.91
N ILE A 81 -2.53 5.16 -5.39
CA ILE A 81 -2.50 3.74 -5.09
C ILE A 81 -2.34 3.59 -3.57
N ASP A 82 -3.26 2.89 -2.93
CA ASP A 82 -3.21 2.64 -1.49
C ASP A 82 -2.83 1.17 -1.22
N PRO A 83 -1.58 0.88 -0.81
CA PRO A 83 -1.13 -0.48 -0.58
C PRO A 83 -1.49 -1.01 0.82
N HIS A 84 -2.33 -0.30 1.58
CA HIS A 84 -2.64 -0.73 2.94
C HIS A 84 -4.11 -0.56 3.29
N THR A 85 -4.92 -1.52 2.85
CA THR A 85 -6.35 -1.60 3.18
C THR A 85 -6.72 -2.95 3.75
N HIS A 86 -7.84 -2.97 4.49
CA HIS A 86 -8.45 -4.16 5.08
C HIS A 86 -9.98 -4.13 4.87
N LEU A 87 -10.39 -4.36 3.63
CA LEU A 87 -11.80 -4.43 3.21
C LEU A 87 -12.36 -5.84 3.42
N ASP A 88 -13.60 -5.97 3.92
CA ASP A 88 -14.21 -7.27 4.28
C ASP A 88 -13.34 -8.15 5.21
N ALA A 89 -12.49 -7.52 6.02
CA ALA A 89 -11.44 -8.19 6.78
C ALA A 89 -12.02 -8.89 8.02
N PRO A 90 -11.95 -10.24 8.12
CA PRO A 90 -12.44 -10.97 9.28
C PRO A 90 -11.41 -10.93 10.42
N MET A 91 -11.52 -9.92 11.29
CA MET A 91 -10.58 -9.69 12.39
C MET A 91 -11.30 -9.37 13.69
N MET A 92 -10.65 -9.63 14.84
CA MET A 92 -11.15 -9.27 16.17
C MET A 92 -12.59 -9.74 16.43
N ASN A 93 -12.90 -10.98 16.00
CA ASN A 93 -14.24 -11.60 16.12
C ASN A 93 -15.38 -10.85 15.40
N SER A 94 -15.05 -10.02 14.41
CA SER A 94 -16.01 -9.29 13.58
C SER A 94 -15.49 -9.18 12.14
N ILE A 95 -16.14 -8.35 11.32
CA ILE A 95 -15.71 -8.00 9.96
C ILE A 95 -15.65 -6.48 9.87
N SER A 96 -14.60 -5.91 9.25
CA SER A 96 -14.50 -4.47 9.02
C SER A 96 -15.74 -3.93 8.31
N SER A 97 -16.10 -2.68 8.58
CA SER A 97 -17.38 -2.10 8.13
C SER A 97 -17.46 -1.87 6.63
N ASP A 98 -16.34 -1.51 6.00
CA ASP A 98 -16.28 -1.34 4.55
C ASP A 98 -15.94 -2.65 3.84
N ASP A 99 -16.74 -2.93 2.81
CA ASP A 99 -16.52 -4.05 1.90
C ASP A 99 -15.78 -3.57 0.64
N PHE A 100 -15.48 -4.50 -0.27
CA PHE A 100 -14.82 -4.16 -1.54
C PHE A 100 -15.65 -3.24 -2.45
N PHE A 101 -16.96 -3.07 -2.23
CA PHE A 101 -17.78 -2.13 -2.98
C PHE A 101 -17.74 -0.74 -2.34
N SER A 102 -18.08 -0.63 -1.04
CA SER A 102 -18.15 0.65 -0.33
C SER A 102 -16.78 1.29 -0.15
N GLY A 103 -15.79 0.52 0.30
CA GLY A 103 -14.44 1.04 0.54
C GLY A 103 -13.77 1.51 -0.75
N GLN A 104 -13.91 0.75 -1.84
CA GLN A 104 -13.37 1.17 -3.15
C GLN A 104 -14.14 2.35 -3.76
N GLY A 105 -15.45 2.42 -3.54
CA GLY A 105 -16.23 3.61 -3.89
C GLY A 105 -15.72 4.87 -3.18
N ALA A 106 -15.44 4.76 -1.87
CA ALA A 106 -14.84 5.82 -1.07
C ALA A 106 -13.42 6.17 -1.54
N ALA A 107 -12.61 5.17 -1.90
CA ALA A 107 -11.29 5.38 -2.49
C ALA A 107 -11.36 6.23 -3.77
N LEU A 108 -12.28 5.90 -4.67
CA LEU A 108 -12.48 6.62 -5.93
C LEU A 108 -12.97 8.06 -5.72
N ALA A 109 -13.88 8.29 -4.78
CA ALA A 109 -14.28 9.64 -4.37
C ALA A 109 -13.10 10.45 -3.80
N GLY A 110 -12.19 9.76 -3.12
CA GLY A 110 -10.94 10.31 -2.58
C GLY A 110 -9.80 10.51 -3.59
N GLY A 111 -9.95 10.04 -4.83
CA GLY A 111 -8.89 10.09 -5.86
C GLY A 111 -7.85 8.96 -5.80
N THR A 112 -8.13 7.88 -5.08
CA THR A 112 -7.37 6.63 -5.12
C THR A 112 -8.03 5.68 -6.12
N THR A 113 -7.29 5.19 -7.11
CA THR A 113 -7.80 4.36 -8.22
C THR A 113 -7.35 2.90 -8.15
N MET A 114 -6.47 2.56 -7.21
CA MET A 114 -6.10 1.18 -6.93
C MET A 114 -5.80 0.97 -5.45
N VAL A 115 -6.19 -0.19 -4.94
CA VAL A 115 -5.82 -0.68 -3.61
C VAL A 115 -5.03 -1.97 -3.70
N ILE A 116 -4.19 -2.24 -2.72
CA ILE A 116 -3.62 -3.57 -2.49
C ILE A 116 -4.01 -3.98 -1.08
N ASP A 117 -4.96 -4.92 -0.98
CA ASP A 117 -5.58 -5.30 0.29
C ASP A 117 -4.86 -6.50 0.93
N PHE A 118 -4.89 -6.62 2.25
CA PHE A 118 -4.30 -7.76 2.95
C PHE A 118 -5.28 -8.93 3.03
N ALA A 119 -5.08 -9.92 2.16
CA ALA A 119 -5.78 -11.19 2.34
C ALA A 119 -5.26 -11.91 3.60
N LEU A 120 -6.19 -12.38 4.43
CA LEU A 120 -5.91 -13.03 5.71
C LEU A 120 -6.05 -14.55 5.62
N PRO A 121 -5.14 -15.34 6.24
CA PRO A 121 -5.24 -16.79 6.25
C PRO A 121 -6.48 -17.25 7.02
N VAL A 122 -7.04 -18.40 6.63
CA VAL A 122 -8.10 -19.07 7.39
C VAL A 122 -7.47 -20.23 8.16
N ASP A 123 -7.51 -20.17 9.49
CA ASP A 123 -6.87 -21.16 10.38
C ASP A 123 -5.36 -21.37 10.08
N GLY A 124 -4.67 -20.28 9.73
CA GLY A 124 -3.24 -20.32 9.33
C GLY A 124 -2.99 -20.83 7.89
N ASP A 125 -4.03 -21.19 7.14
CA ASP A 125 -3.93 -21.63 5.75
C ASP A 125 -4.05 -20.45 4.77
N ILE A 126 -2.91 -20.04 4.19
CA ILE A 126 -2.82 -18.93 3.24
C ILE A 126 -3.56 -19.20 1.92
N ALA A 127 -3.64 -20.45 1.46
CA ALA A 127 -4.35 -20.78 0.23
C ALA A 127 -5.88 -20.67 0.41
N LYS A 128 -6.39 -21.05 1.58
CA LYS A 128 -7.80 -20.83 1.93
C LYS A 128 -8.12 -19.35 2.10
N GLY A 129 -7.21 -18.60 2.73
CA GLY A 129 -7.31 -17.14 2.86
C GLY A 129 -7.42 -16.45 1.51
N PHE A 130 -6.51 -16.77 0.59
CA PHE A 130 -6.55 -16.25 -0.77
C PHE A 130 -7.86 -16.60 -1.49
N LYS A 131 -8.33 -17.85 -1.38
CA LYS A 131 -9.62 -18.27 -1.97
C LYS A 131 -10.80 -17.48 -1.40
N ARG A 132 -10.83 -17.20 -0.10
CA ARG A 132 -11.86 -16.34 0.50
C ARG A 132 -11.84 -14.95 -0.13
N TYR A 133 -10.64 -14.37 -0.30
CA TYR A 133 -10.51 -13.03 -0.87
C TYR A 133 -10.94 -12.99 -2.34
N GLN A 134 -10.66 -14.02 -3.14
CA GLN A 134 -11.20 -14.16 -4.50
C GLN A 134 -12.74 -14.15 -4.56
N GLU A 135 -13.42 -14.53 -3.47
CA GLU A 135 -14.89 -14.49 -3.39
C GLU A 135 -15.40 -13.10 -3.00
N VAL A 136 -14.83 -12.46 -1.97
CA VAL A 136 -15.30 -11.12 -1.55
C VAL A 136 -14.96 -10.02 -2.55
N THR A 137 -13.84 -10.16 -3.27
CA THR A 137 -13.41 -9.18 -4.29
C THR A 137 -14.23 -9.23 -5.58
N LYS A 138 -15.18 -10.17 -5.73
CA LYS A 138 -16.13 -10.15 -6.87
C LYS A 138 -16.98 -8.88 -6.91
N ARG A 139 -17.06 -8.17 -5.79
CA ARG A 139 -17.81 -6.91 -5.63
C ARG A 139 -16.98 -5.67 -5.94
N SER A 140 -15.69 -5.81 -6.24
CA SER A 140 -14.78 -4.70 -6.52
C SER A 140 -15.28 -3.82 -7.68
N VAL A 141 -15.06 -2.51 -7.54
CA VAL A 141 -15.42 -1.47 -8.52
C VAL A 141 -14.20 -0.79 -9.15
N MET A 142 -13.00 -1.04 -8.66
CA MET A 142 -11.74 -0.52 -9.23
C MET A 142 -10.67 -1.60 -9.33
N ASP A 143 -9.54 -1.28 -9.97
CA ASP A 143 -8.39 -2.17 -10.01
C ASP A 143 -7.86 -2.44 -8.60
N TYR A 144 -7.46 -3.68 -8.32
CA TYR A 144 -6.94 -4.05 -7.01
C TYR A 144 -5.88 -5.15 -7.09
N GLY A 145 -4.96 -5.14 -6.14
CA GLY A 145 -4.05 -6.25 -5.86
C GLY A 145 -4.35 -6.88 -4.50
N LEU A 146 -3.59 -7.92 -4.15
CA LEU A 146 -3.63 -8.51 -2.81
C LEU A 146 -2.21 -8.76 -2.29
N HIS A 147 -1.99 -8.42 -1.04
CA HIS A 147 -0.91 -8.95 -0.21
C HIS A 147 -1.39 -10.24 0.47
N MET A 148 -0.46 -11.09 0.91
CA MET A 148 -0.83 -12.29 1.68
C MET A 148 -0.22 -12.30 3.07
N ALA A 149 -1.06 -12.25 4.10
CA ALA A 149 -0.62 -12.42 5.48
C ALA A 149 -0.14 -13.86 5.76
N VAL A 150 0.99 -13.96 6.46
CA VAL A 150 1.61 -15.21 6.90
C VAL A 150 1.72 -15.15 8.43
N THR A 151 0.83 -15.88 9.10
CA THR A 151 0.68 -15.87 10.56
C THR A 151 1.31 -17.09 11.24
N THR A 152 1.88 -17.99 10.45
CA THR A 152 2.61 -19.18 10.91
C THR A 152 3.58 -19.64 9.83
N TRP A 153 4.53 -20.51 10.19
CA TRP A 153 5.51 -21.06 9.27
C TRP A 153 5.55 -22.59 9.30
N ASN A 154 5.55 -23.19 8.11
CA ASN A 154 5.83 -24.60 7.86
C ASN A 154 6.06 -24.83 6.35
N GLU A 155 6.44 -26.05 5.95
CA GLU A 155 6.68 -26.41 4.54
C GLU A 155 5.47 -26.20 3.62
N LYS A 156 4.24 -26.38 4.15
CA LYS A 156 3.02 -26.11 3.37
C LYS A 156 2.91 -24.61 3.06
N VAL A 157 3.13 -23.74 4.04
CA VAL A 157 3.16 -22.28 3.85
C VAL A 157 4.22 -21.90 2.81
N SER A 158 5.45 -22.43 2.92
CA SER A 158 6.52 -22.19 1.94
C SER A 158 6.16 -22.61 0.52
N SER A 159 5.50 -23.77 0.36
CA SER A 159 4.99 -24.26 -0.93
C SER A 159 3.86 -23.38 -1.47
N ASP A 160 2.92 -23.00 -0.62
CA ASP A 160 1.76 -22.20 -1.03
C ASP A 160 2.16 -20.76 -1.38
N MET A 161 3.16 -20.18 -0.72
CA MET A 161 3.74 -18.88 -1.14
C MET A 161 4.17 -18.93 -2.61
N GLN A 162 4.87 -19.97 -3.05
CA GLN A 162 5.28 -20.13 -4.45
C GLN A 162 4.10 -20.32 -5.42
N LYS A 163 3.01 -20.95 -4.98
CA LYS A 163 1.80 -21.06 -5.82
C LYS A 163 1.10 -19.72 -5.94
N LEU A 164 1.10 -18.91 -4.88
CA LEU A 164 0.48 -17.59 -4.87
C LEU A 164 1.28 -16.59 -5.72
N THR A 165 2.61 -16.68 -5.77
CA THR A 165 3.40 -15.83 -6.68
C THR A 165 3.03 -16.05 -8.15
N LYS A 166 2.79 -17.30 -8.56
CA LYS A 166 2.28 -17.63 -9.90
C LYS A 166 0.86 -17.09 -10.17
N GLN A 167 0.11 -16.80 -9.11
CA GLN A 167 -1.23 -16.23 -9.19
C GLN A 167 -1.23 -14.69 -9.12
N GLY A 168 -0.06 -14.06 -8.99
CA GLY A 168 0.08 -12.59 -8.99
C GLY A 168 0.20 -11.95 -7.61
N ILE A 169 0.65 -12.70 -6.60
CA ILE A 169 0.99 -12.17 -5.27
C ILE A 169 2.51 -12.05 -5.16
N ASN A 170 3.07 -10.84 -5.06
CA ASN A 170 4.51 -10.63 -4.92
C ASN A 170 4.92 -10.10 -3.54
N SER A 171 4.07 -10.20 -2.54
CA SER A 171 4.30 -9.58 -1.23
C SER A 171 3.61 -10.35 -0.11
N PHE A 172 4.33 -10.57 0.99
CA PHE A 172 3.87 -11.38 2.12
C PHE A 172 4.01 -10.62 3.44
N LYS A 173 2.94 -10.56 4.24
CA LYS A 173 2.87 -9.79 5.48
C LYS A 173 3.11 -10.65 6.71
N PHE A 174 4.07 -10.28 7.54
CA PHE A 174 4.38 -10.90 8.81
C PHE A 174 4.09 -9.93 9.95
N PHE A 175 3.81 -10.46 11.14
CA PHE A 175 3.49 -9.67 12.32
C PHE A 175 4.45 -10.02 13.46
N LEU A 176 5.08 -9.00 14.03
CA LEU A 176 5.86 -9.14 15.27
C LEU A 176 5.01 -8.89 16.53
N ALA A 177 3.75 -8.50 16.35
CA ALA A 177 2.74 -8.26 17.37
C ALA A 177 1.58 -9.26 17.27
N TYR A 178 0.59 -9.12 18.16
CA TYR A 178 -0.61 -9.98 18.23
C TYR A 178 -0.29 -11.44 18.58
N LYS A 179 0.48 -11.65 19.67
CA LYS A 179 0.83 -12.99 20.15
C LYS A 179 -0.43 -13.79 20.52
N GLY A 180 -0.43 -15.05 20.10
CA GLY A 180 -1.59 -15.95 20.18
C GLY A 180 -2.56 -15.85 19.00
N ALA A 181 -2.40 -14.88 18.09
CA ALA A 181 -3.24 -14.73 16.91
C ALA A 181 -2.45 -14.67 15.60
N MET A 182 -1.54 -13.70 15.45
CA MET A 182 -0.82 -13.45 14.19
C MET A 182 0.70 -13.38 14.33
N ALA A 183 1.22 -13.20 15.56
CA ALA A 183 2.65 -13.04 15.78
C ALA A 183 3.45 -14.24 15.28
N VAL A 184 4.50 -13.98 14.53
CA VAL A 184 5.53 -14.97 14.19
C VAL A 184 6.74 -14.81 15.09
N THR A 185 7.43 -15.92 15.37
CA THR A 185 8.73 -15.87 16.06
C THR A 185 9.84 -15.40 15.10
N ASP A 186 11.00 -15.02 15.64
CA ASP A 186 12.16 -14.66 14.81
C ASP A 186 12.61 -15.81 13.89
N GLU A 187 12.47 -17.07 14.33
CA GLU A 187 12.74 -18.24 13.49
C GLU A 187 11.80 -18.30 12.29
N GLN A 188 10.50 -18.16 12.54
CA GLN A 188 9.47 -18.16 11.51
C GLN A 188 9.65 -16.98 10.54
N LEU A 189 9.97 -15.79 11.07
CA LEU A 189 10.29 -14.62 10.26
C LEU A 189 11.53 -14.86 9.40
N LEU A 190 12.63 -15.38 9.94
CA LEU A 190 13.84 -15.69 9.17
C LEU A 190 13.56 -16.64 8.00
N ASN A 191 12.75 -17.67 8.22
CA ASN A 191 12.37 -18.58 7.15
C ASN A 191 11.45 -17.91 6.12
N GLY A 192 10.52 -17.08 6.57
CA GLY A 192 9.68 -16.24 5.71
C GLY A 192 10.49 -15.27 4.84
N LEU A 193 11.46 -14.58 5.43
CA LEU A 193 12.37 -13.65 4.73
C LEU A 193 13.20 -14.37 3.66
N ARG A 194 13.79 -15.53 3.99
CA ARG A 194 14.54 -16.34 3.01
C ARG A 194 13.66 -16.78 1.86
N ARG A 195 12.45 -17.25 2.16
CA ARG A 195 11.51 -17.68 1.14
C ARG A 195 11.04 -16.53 0.26
N ALA A 196 10.75 -15.37 0.86
CA ALA A 196 10.37 -14.18 0.12
C ALA A 196 11.49 -13.76 -0.86
N LYS A 197 12.75 -13.78 -0.41
CA LYS A 197 13.94 -13.56 -1.26
C LYS A 197 14.03 -14.55 -2.42
N GLU A 198 13.95 -15.85 -2.15
CA GLU A 198 13.99 -16.89 -3.20
C GLU A 198 12.92 -16.70 -4.28
N LEU A 199 11.74 -16.21 -3.87
CA LEU A 199 10.60 -15.99 -4.75
C LEU A 199 10.64 -14.63 -5.44
N GLY A 200 11.57 -13.72 -5.09
CA GLY A 200 11.53 -12.33 -5.53
C GLY A 200 10.28 -11.59 -5.04
N ALA A 201 9.77 -11.95 -3.86
CA ALA A 201 8.58 -11.36 -3.25
C ALA A 201 8.97 -10.48 -2.04
N LEU A 202 8.27 -9.37 -1.85
CA LEU A 202 8.56 -8.37 -0.83
C LEU A 202 7.98 -8.77 0.54
N PRO A 203 8.80 -9.03 1.56
CA PRO A 203 8.30 -9.23 2.92
C PRO A 203 7.90 -7.88 3.53
N MET A 204 6.68 -7.82 4.06
CA MET A 204 6.09 -6.67 4.73
C MET A 204 5.94 -6.97 6.21
N ILE A 205 6.36 -6.09 7.11
CA ILE A 205 6.40 -6.39 8.55
C ILE A 205 5.62 -5.37 9.36
N HIS A 206 4.66 -5.84 10.15
CA HIS A 206 4.08 -5.07 11.26
C HIS A 206 5.03 -5.17 12.46
N CYS A 207 5.60 -4.04 12.86
CA CYS A 207 6.70 -3.97 13.82
C CYS A 207 6.24 -3.41 15.16
N GLU A 208 5.84 -4.28 16.09
CA GLU A 208 5.79 -3.97 17.53
C GLU A 208 6.24 -5.22 18.32
N ASN A 209 6.81 -5.07 19.51
CA ASN A 209 7.25 -6.21 20.31
C ASN A 209 6.07 -6.95 20.98
N ALA A 210 5.71 -8.14 20.49
CA ALA A 210 4.59 -8.92 21.03
C ALA A 210 4.67 -9.23 22.54
N GLU A 211 5.85 -9.58 23.06
CA GLU A 211 6.00 -9.99 24.47
C GLU A 211 5.79 -8.80 25.41
N ALA A 212 6.46 -7.69 25.11
CA ALA A 212 6.34 -6.47 25.88
C ALA A 212 4.94 -5.85 25.77
N LEU A 213 4.26 -6.02 24.63
CA LEU A 213 2.87 -5.58 24.46
C LEU A 213 1.92 -6.30 25.41
N ILE A 214 2.01 -7.64 25.53
CA ILE A 214 1.14 -8.39 26.45
C ILE A 214 1.35 -7.93 27.89
N ASP A 215 2.61 -7.82 28.30
CA ASP A 215 2.96 -7.35 29.64
C ASP A 215 2.45 -5.92 29.90
N ALA A 216 2.67 -5.00 28.97
CA ALA A 216 2.22 -3.62 29.10
C ALA A 216 0.69 -3.52 29.09
N GLN A 217 -0.02 -4.30 28.27
CA GLN A 217 -1.49 -4.34 28.25
C GLN A 217 -2.06 -4.84 29.59
N GLN A 218 -1.48 -5.91 30.14
CA GLN A 218 -1.91 -6.44 31.43
C GLN A 218 -1.66 -5.44 32.56
N ARG A 219 -0.46 -4.86 32.64
CA ARG A 219 -0.11 -3.86 33.67
C ARG A 219 -0.98 -2.61 33.57
N THR A 220 -1.27 -2.12 32.36
CA THR A 220 -2.13 -0.95 32.15
C THR A 220 -3.57 -1.24 32.59
N PHE A 221 -4.10 -2.41 32.25
CA PHE A 221 -5.44 -2.82 32.68
C PHE A 221 -5.53 -2.98 34.21
N ASP A 222 -4.56 -3.65 34.83
CA ASP A 222 -4.50 -3.86 36.28
C ASP A 222 -4.31 -2.56 37.08
N ALA A 223 -3.71 -1.54 36.45
CA ALA A 223 -3.61 -0.19 36.99
C ALA A 223 -4.92 0.62 36.88
N GLY A 224 -5.98 0.04 36.31
CA GLY A 224 -7.31 0.65 36.22
C GLY A 224 -7.58 1.43 34.93
N PHE A 225 -6.64 1.46 33.98
CA PHE A 225 -6.86 2.08 32.67
C PHE A 225 -7.53 1.08 31.74
N THR A 226 -8.87 1.09 31.75
CA THR A 226 -9.69 0.15 30.98
C THR A 226 -10.30 0.76 29.71
N GLY A 227 -10.26 2.08 29.56
CA GLY A 227 -10.77 2.81 28.39
C GLY A 227 -9.75 2.90 27.24
N PRO A 228 -10.12 3.53 26.11
CA PRO A 228 -9.28 3.66 24.92
C PRO A 228 -7.86 4.20 25.18
N GLU A 229 -7.68 5.05 26.19
CA GLU A 229 -6.38 5.55 26.64
C GLU A 229 -5.43 4.43 27.07
N GLY A 230 -5.95 3.35 27.64
CA GLY A 230 -5.17 2.16 28.00
C GLY A 230 -4.52 1.51 26.77
N HIS A 231 -5.15 1.60 25.60
CA HIS A 231 -4.55 1.14 24.34
C HIS A 231 -3.32 1.96 23.95
N TYR A 232 -3.39 3.28 24.08
CA TYR A 232 -2.24 4.14 23.81
C TYR A 232 -1.10 3.90 24.81
N ILE A 233 -1.42 3.86 26.11
CA ILE A 233 -0.44 3.69 27.20
C ILE A 233 0.28 2.34 27.10
N SER A 234 -0.43 1.27 26.78
CA SER A 234 0.13 -0.09 26.71
C SER A 234 1.04 -0.35 25.51
N ARG A 235 1.18 0.61 24.58
CA ARG A 235 1.94 0.43 23.34
C ARG A 235 2.94 1.57 23.11
N PRO A 236 3.85 1.89 24.04
CA PRO A 236 4.77 3.02 23.87
C PRO A 236 5.65 2.86 22.62
N ALA A 237 6.09 3.97 22.03
CA ALA A 237 6.83 3.99 20.76
C ALA A 237 8.07 3.08 20.75
N VAL A 238 8.73 2.90 21.90
CA VAL A 238 9.90 2.01 22.04
C VAL A 238 9.61 0.57 21.61
N LEU A 239 8.35 0.08 21.72
CA LEU A 239 7.99 -1.26 21.28
C LEU A 239 7.91 -1.37 19.76
N GLU A 240 7.51 -0.28 19.09
CA GLU A 240 7.54 -0.16 17.63
C GLU A 240 8.99 -0.03 17.12
N ASP A 241 9.79 0.79 17.81
CA ASP A 241 11.20 1.00 17.51
C ASP A 241 12.00 -0.30 17.60
N GLU A 242 11.82 -1.08 18.68
CA GLU A 242 12.48 -2.39 18.85
C GLU A 242 12.07 -3.37 17.75
N GLY A 243 10.76 -3.49 17.48
CA GLY A 243 10.27 -4.38 16.44
C GLY A 243 10.83 -4.02 15.07
N THR A 244 10.95 -2.72 14.79
CA THR A 244 11.52 -2.19 13.55
C THR A 244 13.01 -2.51 13.44
N ALA A 245 13.78 -2.22 14.49
CA ALA A 245 15.22 -2.53 14.52
C ALA A 245 15.46 -4.03 14.29
N ARG A 246 14.71 -4.89 15.01
CA ARG A 246 14.83 -6.34 14.88
C ARG A 246 14.50 -6.83 13.48
N ALA A 247 13.39 -6.39 12.90
CA ALA A 247 13.01 -6.75 11.52
C ALA A 247 14.09 -6.33 10.50
N LEU A 248 14.62 -5.11 10.64
CA LEU A 248 15.69 -4.60 9.78
C LEU A 248 16.96 -5.45 9.88
N TYR A 249 17.44 -5.79 11.09
CA TYR A 249 18.63 -6.62 11.26
C TYR A 249 18.45 -8.04 10.72
N LEU A 250 17.28 -8.65 10.91
CA LEU A 250 16.98 -9.98 10.36
C LEU A 250 16.94 -9.96 8.83
N ALA A 251 16.35 -8.93 8.22
CA ALA A 251 16.34 -8.76 6.77
C ALA A 251 17.75 -8.48 6.21
N GLN A 252 18.56 -7.70 6.93
CA GLN A 252 19.96 -7.45 6.58
C GLN A 252 20.77 -8.76 6.61
N TYR A 253 20.56 -9.60 7.62
CA TYR A 253 21.21 -10.92 7.72
C TYR A 253 20.85 -11.84 6.55
N VAL A 254 19.59 -11.84 6.11
CA VAL A 254 19.13 -12.61 4.93
C VAL A 254 19.56 -11.97 3.61
N ASN A 255 19.96 -10.68 3.63
CA ASN A 255 20.17 -9.83 2.46
C ASN A 255 18.95 -9.82 1.52
N THR A 256 17.79 -9.44 2.06
CA THR A 256 16.54 -9.28 1.31
C THR A 256 15.98 -7.87 1.47
N PRO A 257 15.27 -7.32 0.47
CA PRO A 257 14.48 -6.11 0.64
C PRO A 257 13.41 -6.35 1.70
N ILE A 258 13.03 -5.27 2.38
CA ILE A 258 12.01 -5.31 3.43
C ILE A 258 11.12 -4.07 3.35
N TYR A 259 9.83 -4.27 3.62
CA TYR A 259 8.83 -3.21 3.71
C TYR A 259 8.34 -3.08 5.15
N ILE A 260 8.56 -1.93 5.79
CA ILE A 260 8.03 -1.63 7.11
C ILE A 260 6.71 -0.88 6.94
N VAL A 261 5.61 -1.54 7.27
CA VAL A 261 4.26 -0.95 7.15
C VAL A 261 3.96 0.02 8.30
N HIS A 262 2.99 0.92 8.08
CA HIS A 262 2.38 1.83 9.07
C HIS A 262 3.34 2.30 10.19
N VAL A 263 4.45 2.93 9.80
CA VAL A 263 5.42 3.57 10.70
C VAL A 263 4.74 4.77 11.37
N MET A 264 4.53 4.69 12.68
CA MET A 264 3.84 5.69 13.50
C MET A 264 4.80 6.43 14.43
N SER A 265 6.04 5.96 14.61
CA SER A 265 7.04 6.62 15.44
C SER A 265 8.20 7.23 14.63
N LYS A 266 8.67 8.41 15.07
CA LYS A 266 9.94 8.99 14.61
C LYS A 266 11.17 8.10 14.87
N GLY A 267 11.12 7.24 15.89
CA GLY A 267 12.22 6.32 16.24
C GLY A 267 12.39 5.23 15.19
N ALA A 268 11.29 4.57 14.82
CA ALA A 268 11.22 3.61 13.72
C ALA A 268 11.62 4.27 12.38
N ALA A 269 11.16 5.50 12.10
CA ALA A 269 11.60 6.24 10.92
C ALA A 269 13.13 6.50 10.92
N SER A 270 13.71 6.83 12.07
CA SER A 270 15.18 7.03 12.20
C SER A 270 15.94 5.73 11.96
N LEU A 271 15.45 4.60 12.47
CA LEU A 271 16.04 3.28 12.22
C LEU A 271 16.00 2.89 10.74
N ILE A 272 14.92 3.24 10.03
CA ILE A 272 14.80 3.07 8.58
C ILE A 272 15.83 3.94 7.85
N ALA A 273 16.00 5.20 8.26
CA ALA A 273 17.03 6.09 7.71
C ALA A 273 18.43 5.48 7.88
N ASP A 274 18.75 5.00 9.09
CA ASP A 274 20.03 4.37 9.38
C ASP A 274 20.26 3.10 8.57
N ALA A 275 19.21 2.29 8.36
CA ALA A 275 19.26 1.11 7.51
C ALA A 275 19.55 1.46 6.04
N LYS A 276 18.85 2.47 5.50
CA LYS A 276 19.09 2.99 4.14
C LYS A 276 20.52 3.55 4.00
N LEU A 277 21.02 4.27 5.00
CA LEU A 277 22.40 4.79 5.03
C LEU A 277 23.45 3.67 5.01
N ARG A 278 23.16 2.51 5.61
CA ARG A 278 24.01 1.30 5.53
C ARG A 278 23.86 0.53 4.21
N GLY A 279 23.08 1.04 3.25
CA GLY A 279 22.84 0.42 1.95
C GLY A 279 21.79 -0.69 1.99
N GLN A 280 21.03 -0.84 3.07
CA GLN A 280 19.92 -1.80 3.12
C GLN A 280 18.76 -1.30 2.25
N ARG A 281 18.13 -2.23 1.52
CA ARG A 281 16.97 -1.95 0.67
C ARG A 281 15.70 -2.00 1.52
N VAL A 282 15.25 -0.84 1.97
CA VAL A 282 14.08 -0.71 2.84
C VAL A 282 13.05 0.19 2.18
N ILE A 283 11.79 -0.23 2.22
CA ILE A 283 10.66 0.65 2.00
C ILE A 283 10.03 0.96 3.34
N GLY A 284 9.88 2.25 3.65
CA GLY A 284 9.13 2.72 4.82
C GLY A 284 7.78 3.29 4.39
N GLU A 285 6.71 2.81 4.98
CA GLU A 285 5.36 3.34 4.79
C GLU A 285 4.89 3.99 6.09
N THR A 286 4.47 5.25 6.03
CA THR A 286 3.56 5.82 7.04
C THR A 286 2.15 5.85 6.48
N ILE A 287 1.18 6.19 7.32
CA ILE A 287 -0.21 6.34 6.94
C ILE A 287 -0.72 7.76 7.18
N ALA A 288 -1.83 8.12 6.55
CA ALA A 288 -2.44 9.45 6.67
C ALA A 288 -2.70 9.84 8.14
N SER A 289 -3.15 8.89 8.98
CA SER A 289 -3.39 9.17 10.40
C SER A 289 -2.10 9.45 11.17
N GLY A 290 -0.98 8.83 10.79
CA GLY A 290 0.33 9.05 11.38
C GLY A 290 0.88 10.47 11.16
N ILE A 291 0.54 11.11 10.03
CA ILE A 291 1.00 12.47 9.73
C ILE A 291 -0.01 13.56 10.12
N ALA A 292 -1.27 13.21 10.39
CA ALA A 292 -2.34 14.22 10.42
C ALA A 292 -3.45 14.05 11.47
N ALA A 293 -3.59 12.88 12.11
CA ALA A 293 -4.62 12.69 13.13
C ALA A 293 -4.23 13.33 14.46
N VAL A 294 -5.21 13.65 15.31
CA VAL A 294 -4.96 14.35 16.59
C VAL A 294 -4.91 13.33 17.74
N GLU A 295 -3.70 13.01 18.22
CA GLU A 295 -3.52 12.05 19.33
C GLU A 295 -4.32 12.42 20.58
N GLY A 296 -4.43 13.72 20.91
CA GLY A 296 -5.19 14.22 22.05
C GLY A 296 -6.64 13.72 22.15
N LYS A 297 -7.21 13.25 21.03
CA LYS A 297 -8.58 12.71 20.97
C LYS A 297 -8.76 11.35 21.62
N ILE A 298 -7.68 10.58 21.81
CA ILE A 298 -7.74 9.30 22.54
C ILE A 298 -8.08 9.48 24.04
N TRP A 299 -7.92 10.70 24.55
CA TRP A 299 -8.18 11.09 25.94
C TRP A 299 -9.57 11.72 26.15
N ASP A 300 -10.43 11.70 25.13
CA ASP A 300 -11.79 12.24 25.25
C ASP A 300 -12.59 11.44 26.31
N PRO A 301 -13.33 12.09 27.22
CA PRO A 301 -14.15 11.39 28.20
C PRO A 301 -15.30 10.60 27.58
N ASP A 302 -15.73 10.94 26.36
CA ASP A 302 -16.71 10.15 25.62
C ASP A 302 -16.04 8.96 24.93
N PHE A 303 -16.50 7.74 25.27
CA PHE A 303 -15.93 6.51 24.72
C PHE A 303 -16.01 6.45 23.19
N LYS A 304 -17.12 6.90 22.58
CA LYS A 304 -17.27 6.85 21.12
C LYS A 304 -16.26 7.77 20.43
N GLU A 305 -16.05 8.96 20.98
CA GLU A 305 -15.09 9.93 20.46
C GLU A 305 -13.64 9.47 20.63
N ALA A 306 -13.29 8.82 21.75
CA ALA A 306 -11.95 8.28 21.96
C ALA A 306 -11.70 6.98 21.16
N ALA A 307 -12.64 6.02 21.19
CA ALA A 307 -12.44 4.68 20.63
C ALA A 307 -12.26 4.67 19.10
N LYS A 308 -12.77 5.68 18.38
CA LYS A 308 -12.57 5.78 16.92
C LYS A 308 -11.10 6.00 16.52
N TYR A 309 -10.23 6.42 17.45
CA TYR A 309 -8.78 6.58 17.22
C TYR A 309 -7.95 5.34 17.58
N VAL A 310 -8.57 4.27 18.10
CA VAL A 310 -7.86 3.03 18.48
C VAL A 310 -7.41 2.26 17.25
N MET A 311 -6.10 2.19 17.05
CA MET A 311 -5.41 1.37 16.04
C MET A 311 -4.00 0.98 16.50
N SER A 312 -3.32 0.10 15.76
CA SER A 312 -2.00 -0.45 16.15
C SER A 312 -1.01 -0.45 14.98
N PRO A 313 0.15 0.22 15.10
CA PRO A 313 0.58 1.04 16.24
C PRO A 313 -0.35 2.26 16.45
N PRO A 314 -0.47 2.79 17.68
CA PRO A 314 -1.42 3.87 17.95
C PRO A 314 -0.96 5.21 17.35
N ILE A 315 -1.94 6.08 17.07
CA ILE A 315 -1.71 7.48 16.67
C ILE A 315 -0.89 8.16 17.78
N ARG A 316 0.21 8.83 17.40
CA ARG A 316 1.22 9.34 18.32
C ARG A 316 1.16 10.85 18.51
N SER A 317 1.84 11.31 19.57
CA SER A 317 1.98 12.72 19.91
C SER A 317 2.53 13.55 18.74
N PRO A 318 2.28 14.88 18.73
CA PRO A 318 2.71 15.76 17.65
C PRO A 318 4.21 15.67 17.31
N GLU A 319 5.06 15.37 18.29
CA GLU A 319 6.49 15.19 18.07
C GLU A 319 6.81 14.03 17.13
N HIS A 320 6.12 12.89 17.28
CA HIS A 320 6.28 11.78 16.34
C HIS A 320 5.74 12.16 14.97
N GLN A 321 4.60 12.87 14.90
CA GLN A 321 4.00 13.29 13.63
C GLN A 321 4.94 14.21 12.83
N GLU A 322 5.54 15.21 13.47
CA GLU A 322 6.53 16.08 12.81
C GLU A 322 7.76 15.28 12.34
N GLY A 323 8.20 14.29 13.12
CA GLY A 323 9.25 13.37 12.70
C GLY A 323 8.88 12.54 11.46
N LEU A 324 7.65 12.05 11.37
CA LEU A 324 7.15 11.33 10.19
C LEU A 324 7.02 12.25 8.98
N LYS A 325 6.49 13.47 9.15
CA LYS A 325 6.42 14.48 8.07
C LYS A 325 7.81 14.80 7.53
N ALA A 326 8.79 15.01 8.41
CA ALA A 326 10.18 15.23 8.02
C ALA A 326 10.78 14.02 7.31
N ALA A 327 10.48 12.80 7.77
CA ALA A 327 10.95 11.57 7.14
C ALA A 327 10.33 11.35 5.74
N VAL A 328 9.06 11.71 5.53
CA VAL A 328 8.41 11.71 4.21
C VAL A 328 9.06 12.75 3.29
N ALA A 329 9.23 13.98 3.78
CA ALA A 329 9.85 15.06 3.02
C ALA A 329 11.30 14.76 2.63
N GLY A 330 12.06 14.12 3.52
CA GLY A 330 13.43 13.69 3.29
C GLY A 330 13.57 12.40 2.48
N GLY A 331 12.48 11.75 2.06
CA GLY A 331 12.51 10.48 1.33
C GLY A 331 12.96 9.26 2.14
N VAL A 332 13.00 9.37 3.47
CA VAL A 332 13.22 8.24 4.38
C VAL A 332 12.02 7.32 4.38
N LEU A 333 10.81 7.89 4.46
CA LEU A 333 9.56 7.18 4.27
C LEU A 333 9.09 7.39 2.82
N ASP A 334 8.83 6.29 2.13
CA ASP A 334 8.64 6.25 0.69
C ASP A 334 7.17 6.40 0.30
N ILE A 335 6.25 6.02 1.17
CA ILE A 335 4.82 5.84 0.88
C ILE A 335 3.96 6.42 2.01
N VAL A 336 2.85 7.06 1.62
CA VAL A 336 1.75 7.40 2.52
C VAL A 336 0.52 6.57 2.13
N ALA A 337 0.15 5.61 2.97
CA ALA A 337 -1.00 4.71 2.83
C ALA A 337 -2.11 5.09 3.84
N THR A 338 -3.05 4.17 4.14
CA THR A 338 -4.10 4.43 5.14
C THR A 338 -4.16 3.46 6.30
N ASP A 339 -3.83 2.19 6.08
CA ASP A 339 -4.23 1.11 6.99
C ASP A 339 -5.75 1.14 7.24
N HIS A 340 -6.51 1.36 6.16
CA HIS A 340 -7.96 1.52 6.24
C HIS A 340 -8.62 0.23 6.72
N CYS A 341 -9.01 0.21 7.98
CA CYS A 341 -9.71 -0.89 8.65
C CYS A 341 -10.83 -0.28 9.52
N PRO A 342 -11.92 0.18 8.89
CA PRO A 342 -12.91 1.00 9.57
C PRO A 342 -13.88 0.14 10.37
N TRP A 343 -14.31 0.65 11.52
CA TRP A 343 -15.27 0.00 12.41
C TRP A 343 -16.35 0.99 12.81
N ASN A 344 -17.61 0.56 12.76
CA ASN A 344 -18.71 1.34 13.29
C ASN A 344 -18.55 1.53 14.82
N SER A 345 -19.06 2.63 15.37
CA SER A 345 -19.02 2.89 16.81
C SER A 345 -19.65 1.78 17.64
N THR A 346 -20.67 1.11 17.09
CA THR A 346 -21.31 -0.07 17.69
C THR A 346 -20.38 -1.29 17.79
N GLN A 347 -19.48 -1.48 16.82
CA GLN A 347 -18.43 -2.51 16.86
C GLN A 347 -17.32 -2.13 17.84
N LYS A 348 -16.88 -0.86 17.83
CA LYS A 348 -15.88 -0.33 18.79
C LYS A 348 -16.31 -0.55 20.25
N ARG A 349 -17.61 -0.48 20.53
CA ARG A 349 -18.21 -0.72 21.85
C ARG A 349 -17.97 -2.11 22.43
N ALA A 350 -17.47 -3.07 21.65
CA ALA A 350 -17.03 -4.37 22.18
C ALA A 350 -16.00 -4.23 23.33
N GLY A 351 -15.18 -3.18 23.32
CA GLY A 351 -14.20 -2.90 24.37
C GLY A 351 -14.55 -1.74 25.29
N ILE A 352 -15.84 -1.42 25.51
CA ILE A 352 -16.27 -0.32 26.39
C ILE A 352 -15.79 -0.45 27.84
N HIS A 353 -15.49 -1.67 28.29
CA HIS A 353 -14.96 -1.96 29.63
C HIS A 353 -13.56 -2.59 29.61
N ASP A 354 -12.98 -2.76 28.42
CA ASP A 354 -11.66 -3.35 28.23
C ASP A 354 -11.11 -2.95 26.86
N PHE A 355 -10.16 -2.01 26.84
CA PHE A 355 -9.55 -1.50 25.62
C PHE A 355 -8.95 -2.60 24.72
N ARG A 356 -8.53 -3.73 25.30
CA ARG A 356 -7.94 -4.86 24.57
C ARG A 356 -8.94 -5.54 23.65
N ALA A 357 -10.23 -5.36 23.90
CA ALA A 357 -11.33 -5.88 23.10
C ALA A 357 -11.86 -4.85 22.06
N ILE A 358 -11.33 -3.63 22.02
CA ILE A 358 -11.72 -2.66 20.99
C ILE A 358 -11.13 -3.12 19.65
N PRO A 359 -11.95 -3.33 18.60
CA PRO A 359 -11.42 -3.64 17.28
C PRO A 359 -10.52 -2.51 16.77
N ASN A 360 -9.30 -2.88 16.36
CA ASN A 360 -8.24 -1.95 16.00
C ASN A 360 -8.35 -1.54 14.53
N GLY A 361 -8.28 -0.24 14.26
CA GLY A 361 -8.33 0.32 12.91
C GLY A 361 -9.12 1.62 12.81
N VAL A 362 -8.84 2.39 11.77
CA VAL A 362 -9.42 3.72 11.51
C VAL A 362 -9.81 3.87 10.02
N ASN A 363 -10.54 4.93 9.69
CA ASN A 363 -10.79 5.34 8.31
C ASN A 363 -9.61 6.13 7.71
N GLY A 364 -9.63 6.32 6.39
CA GLY A 364 -8.58 7.05 5.69
C GLY A 364 -8.60 6.91 4.16
N ILE A 365 -9.27 5.89 3.61
CA ILE A 365 -9.18 5.55 2.17
C ILE A 365 -9.65 6.67 1.24
N GLU A 366 -10.66 7.43 1.68
CA GLU A 366 -11.20 8.59 0.96
C GLU A 366 -10.40 9.87 1.26
N GLU A 367 -9.90 9.99 2.48
CA GLU A 367 -9.24 11.20 2.97
C GLU A 367 -7.76 11.26 2.60
N ARG A 368 -7.10 10.13 2.32
CA ARG A 368 -5.64 10.01 2.17
C ARG A 368 -5.04 11.08 1.28
N MET A 369 -5.57 11.23 0.07
CA MET A 369 -5.04 12.18 -0.92
C MET A 369 -5.21 13.62 -0.45
N HIS A 370 -6.39 13.95 0.07
CA HIS A 370 -6.75 15.27 0.55
C HIS A 370 -5.96 15.70 1.80
N ILE A 371 -5.88 14.81 2.80
CA ILE A 371 -5.13 15.01 4.03
C ILE A 371 -3.63 15.14 3.75
N THR A 372 -3.08 14.30 2.88
CA THR A 372 -1.65 14.36 2.51
C THR A 372 -1.34 15.67 1.80
N TRP A 373 -2.21 16.11 0.88
CA TRP A 373 -2.06 17.39 0.20
C TRP A 373 -2.10 18.58 1.17
N ASP A 374 -3.13 18.68 2.00
CA ASP A 374 -3.30 19.77 2.96
C ASP A 374 -2.18 19.79 4.02
N THR A 375 -1.70 18.62 4.44
CA THR A 375 -0.71 18.49 5.52
C THR A 375 0.72 18.68 5.03
N LEU A 376 1.04 18.31 3.79
CA LEU A 376 2.42 18.32 3.29
C LEU A 376 2.66 19.28 2.12
N VAL A 377 1.77 19.31 1.12
CA VAL A 377 1.99 20.11 -0.08
C VAL A 377 1.64 21.57 0.15
N LYS A 378 0.43 21.84 0.66
CA LYS A 378 -0.06 23.19 0.94
C LYS A 378 0.88 24.03 1.81
N PRO A 379 1.45 23.52 2.93
CA PRO A 379 2.42 24.28 3.72
C PRO A 379 3.84 24.33 3.12
N GLY A 380 4.07 23.69 1.97
CA GLY A 380 5.37 23.67 1.31
C GLY A 380 6.39 22.70 1.91
N VAL A 381 5.95 21.69 2.66
CA VAL A 381 6.83 20.65 3.23
C VAL A 381 7.32 19.70 2.13
N ILE A 382 6.48 19.42 1.13
CA ILE A 382 6.84 18.65 -0.07
C ILE A 382 6.29 19.31 -1.34
N THR A 383 6.83 18.94 -2.50
CA THR A 383 6.32 19.42 -3.79
C THR A 383 5.10 18.61 -4.28
N PRO A 384 4.33 19.10 -5.28
CA PRO A 384 3.33 18.28 -5.97
C PRO A 384 3.91 17.01 -6.61
N SER A 385 5.16 17.04 -7.07
CA SER A 385 5.83 15.86 -7.61
C SER A 385 6.15 14.83 -6.52
N ASP A 386 6.57 15.28 -5.34
CA ASP A 386 6.72 14.40 -4.17
C ASP A 386 5.38 13.78 -3.76
N PHE A 387 4.28 14.53 -3.84
CA PHE A 387 2.94 14.00 -3.59
C PHE A 387 2.61 12.85 -4.54
N VAL A 388 2.83 13.02 -5.85
CA VAL A 388 2.66 11.92 -6.83
C VAL A 388 3.57 10.73 -6.50
N ARG A 389 4.84 11.02 -6.16
CA ARG A 389 5.83 10.01 -5.79
C ARG A 389 5.36 9.13 -4.62
N ILE A 390 4.93 9.71 -3.51
CA ILE A 390 4.59 8.98 -2.28
C ILE A 390 3.18 8.37 -2.27
N THR A 391 2.26 8.85 -3.11
CA THR A 391 0.87 8.39 -3.14
C THR A 391 0.57 7.42 -4.28
N SER A 392 1.44 7.31 -5.29
CA SER A 392 1.23 6.45 -6.46
C SER A 392 2.51 5.82 -7.00
N THR A 393 3.50 6.60 -7.46
CA THR A 393 4.65 6.07 -8.22
C THR A 393 5.51 5.11 -7.41
N ASN A 394 5.84 5.44 -6.16
CA ASN A 394 6.63 4.55 -5.30
C ASN A 394 5.89 3.26 -5.00
N VAL A 395 4.57 3.31 -4.82
CA VAL A 395 3.73 2.11 -4.63
C VAL A 395 3.76 1.24 -5.89
N ALA A 396 3.59 1.85 -7.07
CA ALA A 396 3.66 1.14 -8.34
C ALA A 396 5.02 0.48 -8.54
N LYS A 397 6.13 1.12 -8.18
CA LYS A 397 7.47 0.52 -8.26
C LYS A 397 7.67 -0.60 -7.24
N ALA A 398 7.30 -0.37 -5.98
CA ALA A 398 7.42 -1.34 -4.88
C ALA A 398 6.75 -2.68 -5.21
N PHE A 399 5.60 -2.63 -5.88
CA PHE A 399 4.80 -3.81 -6.23
C PHE A 399 4.85 -4.17 -7.72
N ASN A 400 5.84 -3.65 -8.47
CA ASN A 400 6.16 -4.02 -9.84
C ASN A 400 5.02 -3.79 -10.86
N LEU A 401 4.40 -2.62 -10.75
CA LEU A 401 3.31 -2.12 -11.60
C LEU A 401 3.70 -0.90 -12.43
N TYR A 402 4.86 -0.29 -12.17
CA TYR A 402 5.33 0.86 -12.95
C TYR A 402 5.91 0.40 -14.30
N PRO A 403 5.63 1.07 -15.44
CA PRO A 403 4.84 2.30 -15.61
C PRO A 403 3.36 2.04 -15.97
N LYS A 404 2.84 0.81 -15.86
CA LYS A 404 1.41 0.54 -16.12
C LYS A 404 0.50 1.40 -15.21
N LYS A 405 0.92 1.62 -13.96
CA LYS A 405 0.26 2.50 -12.98
C LYS A 405 1.23 3.50 -12.37
N GLY A 406 0.70 4.55 -11.75
CA GLY A 406 1.48 5.55 -11.03
C GLY A 406 2.23 6.56 -11.91
N VAL A 407 1.80 6.72 -13.17
CA VAL A 407 2.31 7.72 -14.13
C VAL A 407 1.26 8.03 -15.19
N ILE A 408 1.28 9.26 -15.72
CA ILE A 408 0.51 9.63 -16.91
C ILE A 408 1.47 9.63 -18.11
N ALA A 409 1.51 8.51 -18.83
CA ALA A 409 2.35 8.34 -20.01
C ALA A 409 1.62 7.47 -21.04
N ALA A 410 1.96 7.64 -22.32
CA ALA A 410 1.39 6.82 -23.38
C ALA A 410 1.59 5.31 -23.08
N GLY A 411 0.50 4.55 -23.14
CA GLY A 411 0.46 3.11 -22.84
C GLY A 411 0.19 2.75 -21.37
N SER A 412 0.20 3.72 -20.44
CA SER A 412 -0.22 3.50 -19.05
C SER A 412 -1.74 3.40 -18.94
N ASP A 413 -2.21 2.74 -17.88
CA ASP A 413 -3.65 2.69 -17.56
C ASP A 413 -4.16 4.12 -17.31
N ALA A 414 -5.33 4.46 -17.85
CA ALA A 414 -5.97 5.75 -17.63
C ALA A 414 -6.66 5.80 -16.26
N ASP A 415 -5.82 5.77 -15.22
CA ASP A 415 -6.17 5.96 -13.82
C ASP A 415 -5.67 7.36 -13.40
N ILE A 416 -6.52 8.37 -13.49
CA ILE A 416 -6.15 9.80 -13.43
C ILE A 416 -7.09 10.56 -12.50
N ILE A 417 -6.54 11.51 -11.75
CA ILE A 417 -7.34 12.49 -10.98
C ILE A 417 -7.15 13.90 -11.52
N ILE A 418 -8.20 14.70 -11.38
CA ILE A 418 -8.14 16.16 -11.54
C ILE A 418 -8.39 16.77 -10.16
N MET A 419 -7.37 17.46 -9.66
CA MET A 419 -7.40 18.09 -8.33
C MET A 419 -7.36 19.62 -8.47
N ASP A 420 -8.27 20.31 -7.78
CA ASP A 420 -8.16 21.73 -7.50
C ASP A 420 -7.27 21.95 -6.28
N PRO A 421 -6.06 22.54 -6.43
CA PRO A 421 -5.14 22.73 -5.32
C PRO A 421 -5.58 23.83 -4.33
N THR A 422 -6.60 24.63 -4.68
CA THR A 422 -7.08 25.80 -3.94
C THR A 422 -8.46 25.61 -3.31
N ALA A 423 -9.24 24.63 -3.80
CA ALA A 423 -10.57 24.33 -3.28
C ALA A 423 -10.50 23.96 -1.79
N LYS A 424 -11.45 24.47 -1.02
CA LYS A 424 -11.60 24.17 0.41
C LYS A 424 -12.84 23.31 0.64
N HIS A 425 -12.72 22.35 1.54
CA HIS A 425 -13.86 21.57 2.01
C HIS A 425 -13.62 21.09 3.44
N THR A 426 -14.67 20.61 4.08
CA THR A 426 -14.64 20.09 5.46
C THR A 426 -14.91 18.59 5.43
N ILE A 427 -14.05 17.81 6.07
CA ILE A 427 -14.28 16.36 6.21
C ILE A 427 -15.38 16.11 7.24
N SER A 428 -16.34 15.24 6.89
CA SER A 428 -17.39 14.79 7.82
C SER A 428 -17.85 13.37 7.50
N ALA A 429 -18.12 12.59 8.54
CA ALA A 429 -18.79 11.30 8.45
C ALA A 429 -20.18 11.38 7.80
N SER A 430 -20.81 12.56 7.84
CA SER A 430 -22.13 12.77 7.20
C SER A 430 -22.06 12.87 5.67
N THR A 431 -20.87 13.10 5.11
CA THR A 431 -20.65 13.32 3.68
C THR A 431 -19.65 12.36 3.06
N HIS A 432 -18.93 11.57 3.85
CA HIS A 432 -18.03 10.53 3.33
C HIS A 432 -18.82 9.37 2.71
N HIS A 433 -18.12 8.49 2.02
CA HIS A 433 -18.68 7.34 1.32
C HIS A 433 -18.37 6.01 2.03
N SER A 434 -17.61 6.05 3.12
CA SER A 434 -17.43 4.93 4.04
C SER A 434 -18.74 4.56 4.75
N ARG A 435 -18.92 3.28 5.09
CA ARG A 435 -20.09 2.78 5.82
C ARG A 435 -20.11 3.10 7.31
N ILE A 436 -19.05 3.67 7.86
CA ILE A 436 -18.98 3.94 9.29
C ILE A 436 -19.69 5.25 9.68
N ASP A 437 -20.10 5.32 10.94
CA ASP A 437 -20.81 6.46 11.53
C ASP A 437 -19.89 7.51 12.22
N THR A 438 -18.57 7.41 12.01
CA THR A 438 -17.57 8.32 12.58
C THR A 438 -16.44 8.59 11.58
N ASN A 439 -15.70 9.68 11.77
CA ASN A 439 -14.50 9.98 10.99
C ASN A 439 -13.41 10.51 11.94
N ILE A 440 -12.16 10.04 11.81
CA ILE A 440 -11.05 10.52 12.65
C ILE A 440 -10.58 11.94 12.27
N TYR A 441 -11.04 12.47 11.14
CA TYR A 441 -10.76 13.83 10.67
C TYR A 441 -12.00 14.74 10.73
N GLU A 442 -13.02 14.35 11.50
CA GLU A 442 -14.32 15.06 11.60
C GLU A 442 -14.14 16.57 11.85
N GLY A 443 -14.79 17.38 11.01
CA GLY A 443 -14.84 18.84 11.13
C GLY A 443 -13.56 19.56 10.69
N ARG A 444 -12.55 18.85 10.16
CA ARG A 444 -11.32 19.47 9.68
C ARG A 444 -11.56 20.18 8.34
N GLU A 445 -11.37 21.50 8.31
CA GLU A 445 -11.27 22.27 7.06
C GLU A 445 -9.92 22.00 6.41
N ILE A 446 -9.92 21.56 5.16
CA ILE A 446 -8.72 21.28 4.39
C ILE A 446 -8.76 21.97 3.03
N THR A 447 -7.59 22.12 2.41
CA THR A 447 -7.43 22.70 1.07
C THR A 447 -6.80 21.70 0.12
N GLY A 448 -7.21 21.70 -1.13
CA GLY A 448 -6.89 20.66 -2.12
C GLY A 448 -8.03 19.65 -2.19
N GLN A 449 -8.74 19.61 -3.31
CA GLN A 449 -9.89 18.73 -3.50
C GLN A 449 -9.81 18.00 -4.83
N VAL A 450 -10.02 16.68 -4.81
CA VAL A 450 -10.23 15.88 -6.02
C VAL A 450 -11.64 16.17 -6.55
N GLU A 451 -11.71 16.84 -7.70
CA GLU A 451 -12.97 17.19 -8.36
C GLU A 451 -13.44 16.09 -9.31
N MET A 452 -12.50 15.29 -9.80
CA MET A 452 -12.77 14.19 -10.73
C MET A 452 -11.79 13.05 -10.57
N THR A 453 -12.31 11.82 -10.65
CA THR A 453 -11.52 10.59 -10.74
C THR A 453 -11.92 9.82 -11.99
N ILE A 454 -10.91 9.44 -12.77
CA ILE A 454 -11.01 8.57 -13.93
C ILE A 454 -10.34 7.25 -13.55
N SER A 455 -11.05 6.14 -13.68
CA SER A 455 -10.51 4.79 -13.47
C SER A 455 -10.79 3.91 -14.67
N GLN A 456 -9.77 3.19 -15.14
CA GLN A 456 -9.84 2.38 -16.35
C GLN A 456 -10.37 3.18 -17.56
N GLY A 457 -10.05 4.48 -17.63
CA GLY A 457 -10.51 5.43 -18.65
C GLY A 457 -11.97 5.88 -18.54
N ASN A 458 -12.69 5.53 -17.48
CA ASN A 458 -14.06 5.97 -17.23
C ASN A 458 -14.11 7.02 -16.13
N VAL A 459 -14.90 8.09 -16.31
CA VAL A 459 -15.17 9.05 -15.23
C VAL A 459 -16.07 8.36 -14.19
N VAL A 460 -15.52 8.08 -13.01
CA VAL A 460 -16.19 7.34 -11.93
C VAL A 460 -16.53 8.23 -10.73
N TRP A 461 -15.93 9.41 -10.64
CA TRP A 461 -16.26 10.44 -9.66
C TRP A 461 -16.25 11.80 -10.37
N GLU A 462 -17.34 12.56 -10.26
CA GLU A 462 -17.44 13.93 -10.76
C GLU A 462 -18.62 14.63 -10.07
N LYS A 463 -18.46 15.91 -9.70
CA LYS A 463 -19.55 16.76 -9.15
C LYS A 463 -20.27 16.16 -7.92
N GLY A 464 -19.55 15.41 -7.09
CA GLY A 464 -20.13 14.78 -5.90
C GLY A 464 -20.90 13.49 -6.19
N GLU A 465 -20.88 13.00 -7.43
CA GLU A 465 -21.58 11.78 -7.84
C GLU A 465 -20.58 10.65 -8.13
N LEU A 466 -20.79 9.52 -7.43
CA LEU A 466 -20.01 8.30 -7.62
C LEU A 466 -20.72 7.39 -8.64
N ASN A 467 -20.07 7.18 -9.78
CA ASN A 467 -20.57 6.42 -10.92
C ASN A 467 -19.80 5.09 -11.07
N VAL A 468 -20.05 4.17 -10.13
CA VAL A 468 -19.37 2.87 -10.07
C VAL A 468 -20.33 1.72 -10.30
N LYS A 469 -19.82 0.62 -10.83
CA LYS A 469 -20.57 -0.62 -11.05
C LYS A 469 -19.91 -1.77 -10.30
N GLU A 470 -20.67 -2.43 -9.44
CA GLU A 470 -20.23 -3.64 -8.73
C GLU A 470 -19.71 -4.69 -9.73
N GLY A 471 -18.52 -5.23 -9.44
CA GLY A 471 -17.84 -6.21 -10.29
C GLY A 471 -17.10 -5.62 -11.50
N ALA A 472 -17.00 -4.30 -11.65
CA ALA A 472 -16.19 -3.65 -12.68
C ALA A 472 -14.68 -3.63 -12.36
N GLY A 473 -14.29 -3.91 -11.11
CA GLY A 473 -12.91 -3.96 -10.68
C GLY A 473 -12.14 -5.15 -11.26
N ARG A 474 -10.85 -4.97 -11.54
CA ARG A 474 -9.99 -6.03 -12.08
C ARG A 474 -8.89 -6.39 -11.08
N PHE A 475 -8.69 -7.69 -10.87
CA PHE A 475 -7.53 -8.16 -10.12
C PHE A 475 -6.26 -7.97 -10.96
N ILE A 476 -5.34 -7.15 -10.46
CA ILE A 476 -4.06 -6.86 -11.08
C ILE A 476 -3.01 -7.79 -10.52
N LYS A 477 -2.47 -8.67 -11.37
CA LYS A 477 -1.36 -9.55 -11.00
C LYS A 477 -0.12 -8.71 -10.73
N LEU A 478 0.49 -8.90 -9.56
CA LEU A 478 1.72 -8.27 -9.13
C LEU A 478 2.89 -9.23 -9.42
N PRO A 479 3.74 -8.98 -10.44
CA PRO A 479 4.84 -9.88 -10.76
C PRO A 479 5.97 -9.79 -9.72
N THR A 480 6.60 -10.92 -9.41
CA THR A 480 7.80 -10.98 -8.56
C THR A 480 9.04 -10.43 -9.26
N GLY A 481 10.11 -10.17 -8.50
CA GLY A 481 11.41 -9.75 -9.02
C GLY A 481 11.42 -8.29 -9.51
N GLY A 482 10.76 -7.40 -8.78
CA GLY A 482 10.84 -5.95 -9.05
C GLY A 482 12.23 -5.37 -8.76
N GLU A 483 12.43 -4.08 -9.07
CA GLU A 483 13.72 -3.38 -9.01
C GLU A 483 14.46 -3.51 -7.67
N LEU A 484 13.73 -3.69 -6.56
CA LEU A 484 14.33 -3.91 -5.24
C LEU A 484 15.18 -5.18 -5.16
N PHE A 485 15.02 -6.13 -6.08
CA PHE A 485 15.76 -7.40 -6.10
C PHE A 485 16.99 -7.37 -7.04
N ASP A 486 17.16 -6.33 -7.84
CA ASP A 486 18.23 -6.25 -8.84
C ASP A 486 19.62 -6.21 -8.18
N GLY A 487 20.54 -7.08 -8.59
CA GLY A 487 21.90 -7.08 -8.03
C GLY A 487 22.05 -7.77 -6.66
N LEU A 488 21.00 -8.37 -6.08
CA LEU A 488 21.11 -9.05 -4.78
C LEU A 488 22.00 -10.31 -4.85
N ALA A 489 21.94 -11.06 -5.94
CA ALA A 489 22.74 -12.26 -6.11
C ALA A 489 24.25 -11.93 -6.16
N GLU A 490 24.60 -10.82 -6.79
CA GLU A 490 25.95 -10.27 -6.84
C GLU A 490 26.41 -9.81 -5.45
N GLN A 491 25.53 -9.17 -4.68
CA GLN A 491 25.81 -8.80 -3.29
C GLN A 491 26.04 -10.04 -2.40
N ASP A 492 25.23 -11.08 -2.55
CA ASP A 492 25.41 -12.35 -1.84
C ASP A 492 26.74 -13.02 -2.20
N ALA A 493 27.05 -13.11 -3.50
CA ALA A 493 28.31 -13.68 -3.97
C ALA A 493 29.52 -12.93 -3.42
N ALA A 494 29.47 -11.60 -3.41
CA ALA A 494 30.52 -10.76 -2.84
C ALA A 494 30.64 -10.93 -1.31
N ALA A 495 29.52 -11.08 -0.59
CA ALA A 495 29.51 -11.31 0.85
C ALA A 495 30.12 -12.68 1.21
N ILE A 496 29.77 -13.73 0.47
CA ILE A 496 30.35 -15.08 0.63
C ILE A 496 31.86 -15.05 0.38
N ALA A 497 32.31 -14.39 -0.70
CA ALA A 497 33.74 -14.26 -1.01
C ALA A 497 34.53 -13.53 0.09
N LYS A 498 33.93 -12.54 0.76
CA LYS A 498 34.53 -11.84 1.90
C LYS A 498 34.53 -12.66 3.19
N ALA A 499 33.44 -13.38 3.47
CA ALA A 499 33.28 -14.18 4.69
C ALA A 499 34.14 -15.44 4.69
N PHE A 500 34.42 -16.00 3.52
CA PHE A 500 35.29 -17.14 3.31
C PHE A 500 36.58 -16.71 2.58
N PRO A 501 37.53 -16.04 3.27
CA PRO A 501 38.86 -15.79 2.70
C PRO A 501 39.66 -17.08 2.51
N TYR A 502 39.17 -18.20 3.08
CA TYR A 502 39.63 -19.55 2.82
C TYR A 502 38.64 -20.15 1.83
N GLY A 503 39.12 -20.61 0.68
CA GLY A 503 38.31 -21.05 -0.44
C GLY A 503 37.32 -22.19 -0.14
N VAL A 504 36.73 -22.70 -1.21
CA VAL A 504 35.74 -23.80 -1.23
C VAL A 504 36.01 -24.85 -0.13
N PRO A 505 34.98 -25.33 0.60
CA PRO A 505 35.13 -26.39 1.60
C PRO A 505 35.99 -27.54 1.06
N GLY A 506 37.11 -27.83 1.73
CA GLY A 506 38.07 -28.86 1.32
C GLY A 506 39.44 -28.37 0.88
N GLN A 507 39.68 -27.05 0.81
CA GLN A 507 41.02 -26.50 0.56
C GLN A 507 41.48 -25.57 1.69
N PRO A 508 42.46 -25.96 2.53
CA PRO A 508 43.08 -25.04 3.48
C PRO A 508 43.86 -23.96 2.73
N VAL A 509 43.54 -22.68 2.97
CA VAL A 509 44.34 -21.56 2.45
C VAL A 509 45.27 -21.07 3.56
N LYS A 510 46.55 -20.83 3.22
CA LYS A 510 47.51 -20.21 4.15
C LYS A 510 47.06 -18.77 4.45
N ARG A 511 46.89 -18.47 5.74
CA ARG A 511 46.83 -17.09 6.23
C ARG A 511 48.21 -16.45 6.00
N ASP A 512 48.30 -15.49 5.09
CA ASP A 512 49.51 -14.66 4.99
C ASP A 512 49.43 -13.58 6.08
N LEU A 513 50.07 -13.81 7.22
CA LEU A 513 50.11 -12.90 8.37
C LEU A 513 51.05 -11.69 8.13
N ARG A 514 51.11 -11.16 6.90
CA ARG A 514 52.00 -10.06 6.55
C ARG A 514 51.28 -8.70 6.50
N GLU A 515 50.69 -8.29 7.62
CA GLU A 515 50.43 -6.87 7.93
C GLU A 515 50.60 -6.57 9.44
N ALA A 516 51.65 -7.11 10.04
CA ALA A 516 52.18 -6.59 11.30
C ALA A 516 53.64 -6.17 11.09
N GLY A 517 53.83 -5.18 10.21
CA GLY A 517 55.10 -4.53 9.98
C GLY A 517 55.12 -3.15 10.61
N SER A 518 55.59 -3.05 11.85
CA SER A 518 56.76 -2.19 12.12
C SER A 518 57.39 -2.64 13.44
N LYS A 519 58.60 -3.20 13.33
CA LYS A 519 59.62 -3.06 14.35
C LYS A 519 60.43 -1.81 13.97
N ASP A 520 60.85 -1.09 15.00
CA ASP A 520 61.95 -0.14 15.04
C ASP A 520 61.77 1.20 14.31
N GLU A 521 61.31 2.22 15.06
CA GLU A 521 61.91 3.56 15.06
C GLU A 521 61.65 4.23 16.43
N LEU A 522 62.74 4.29 17.22
CA LEU A 522 63.10 5.12 18.40
C LEU A 522 62.03 5.61 19.40
#